data_AF-A0AAI9E626-F1
#
_entry.id   AF-A0AAI9E626-F1
#
_cell.length_a   1.000
_cell.length_b   1.000
_cell.length_c   1.000
_cell.angle_alpha   90.00
_cell.angle_beta   90.00
_cell.angle_gamma   90.00
#
_symmetry.space_group_name_H-M   'P 1'
#
loop_
_entity.id
_entity.type
_entity.pdbx_description
1 polymer ?
#
loop_
_entity_poly.entity_id
_entity_poly.type
_entity_poly.pdbx_seq_one_letter_code
_entity_poly.pdbx_strand_id
1 'polypeptide(L)'
;MYYPNNTYLNLVGDKYKSSQEVLDKRAFDKAMSAEADRIVDTLPSVLAKVIDESAAELFEQMPECMRGEDPVTHDIITEEQVRRMLAGKISNRLGHGMSFLQK
;
A
#
# COMPACT_ATOMS: atom_id res chain seq x y z
N MET A 1 53.57 -3.34 30.38
CA MET A 1 53.03 -3.68 29.06
C MET A 1 52.10 -2.55 28.62
N TYR A 2 52.43 -1.87 27.53
CA TYR A 2 51.58 -0.82 26.96
C TYR A 2 50.49 -1.53 26.16
N TYR A 3 49.22 -1.46 26.59
CA TYR A 3 48.10 -1.97 25.81
C TYR A 3 47.68 -0.87 24.83
N PRO A 4 47.95 -1.01 23.52
CA PRO A 4 47.49 -0.03 22.56
C PRO A 4 45.96 -0.17 22.50
N ASN A 5 45.26 0.84 23.03
CA ASN A 5 43.82 0.95 22.88
C ASN A 5 43.56 1.17 21.39
N ASN A 6 43.17 0.11 20.67
CA ASN A 6 42.90 0.11 19.24
C ASN A 6 41.57 0.83 18.96
N THR A 7 41.53 2.13 19.25
CA THR A 7 40.39 3.02 19.06
C THR A 7 39.85 2.96 17.64
N TYR A 8 40.72 2.86 16.64
CA TYR A 8 40.31 2.73 15.24
C TYR A 8 39.55 1.41 15.00
N LEU A 9 40.06 0.27 15.48
CA LEU A 9 39.40 -1.04 15.32
C LEU A 9 38.05 -1.11 16.06
N ASN A 10 37.89 -0.38 17.16
CA ASN A 10 36.63 -0.24 17.90
C ASN A 10 35.61 0.68 17.20
N LEU A 11 36.07 1.61 16.36
CA LEU A 11 35.23 2.52 15.58
C LEU A 11 34.76 1.92 14.24
N VAL A 12 35.59 1.07 13.61
CA VAL A 12 35.32 0.55 12.24
C VAL A 12 35.07 -0.96 12.17
N GLY A 13 35.24 -1.71 13.26
CA GLY A 13 35.00 -3.17 13.30
C GLY A 13 33.58 -3.56 13.75
N ASP A 14 33.26 -4.86 13.69
CA ASP A 14 31.99 -5.50 14.10
C ASP A 14 31.51 -5.23 15.54
N LYS A 15 32.25 -4.42 16.32
CA LYS A 15 31.97 -4.08 17.72
C LYS A 15 31.50 -2.63 17.91
N TYR A 16 31.19 -1.90 16.83
CA TYR A 16 30.58 -0.57 16.94
C TYR A 16 29.17 -0.69 17.55
N LYS A 17 29.07 -0.44 18.87
CA LYS A 17 27.78 -0.29 19.55
C LYS A 17 27.23 1.09 19.24
N SER A 18 26.13 1.14 18.49
CA SER A 18 25.36 2.37 18.30
C SER A 18 25.02 2.99 19.66
N SER A 19 25.15 4.32 19.79
CA SER A 19 24.76 5.02 21.01
C SER A 19 23.29 4.75 21.32
N GLN A 20 22.92 4.86 22.61
CA GLN A 20 21.53 4.68 23.05
C GLN A 20 20.58 5.60 22.26
N GLU A 21 20.99 6.83 21.98
CA GLU A 21 20.22 7.78 21.17
C GLU A 21 19.92 7.26 19.75
N VAL A 22 20.85 6.54 19.11
CA VAL A 22 20.64 5.94 17.78
C VAL A 22 19.66 4.77 17.85
N LEU A 23 19.72 3.98 18.94
CA LEU A 23 18.77 2.90 19.19
C LEU A 23 17.36 3.45 19.42
N ASP A 24 17.23 4.50 20.22
CA ASP A 24 15.95 5.13 20.53
C ASP A 24 15.33 5.77 19.28
N LYS A 25 16.12 6.47 18.46
CA LYS A 25 15.66 7.02 17.17
C LYS A 25 15.16 5.93 16.22
N ARG A 26 15.87 4.81 16.12
CA ARG A 26 15.44 3.66 15.31
C ARG A 26 14.17 3.01 15.84
N ALA A 27 14.03 2.89 17.17
CA ALA A 27 12.84 2.35 17.79
C ALA A 27 11.62 3.24 17.53
N PHE A 28 11.79 4.55 17.63
CA PHE A 28 10.74 5.52 17.33
C PHE A 28 10.35 5.52 15.84
N ASP A 29 11.33 5.52 14.93
CA ASP A 29 11.07 5.42 13.49
C ASP A 29 10.29 4.15 13.14
N LYS A 30 10.67 3.02 13.74
CA LYS A 30 9.92 1.75 13.60
C LYS A 30 8.49 1.85 14.12
N ALA A 31 8.28 2.53 15.25
CA ALA A 31 6.94 2.76 15.79
C ALA A 31 6.11 3.66 14.86
N MET A 32 6.73 4.70 14.28
CA MET A 32 6.10 5.59 13.31
C MET A 32 5.67 4.84 12.04
N SER A 33 6.56 4.01 11.49
CA SER A 33 6.21 3.17 10.33
C SER A 33 5.07 2.21 10.65
N ALA A 34 5.11 1.55 11.81
CA ALA A 34 4.05 0.63 12.23
C ALA A 34 2.68 1.32 12.38
N GLU A 35 2.65 2.57 12.84
CA GLU A 35 1.41 3.33 12.92
C GLU A 35 0.93 3.77 11.53
N ALA A 36 1.83 4.17 10.64
CA ALA A 36 1.49 4.46 9.25
C ALA A 36 0.87 3.25 8.54
N ASP A 37 1.42 2.05 8.75
CA ASP A 37 0.88 0.81 8.20
C ASP A 37 -0.56 0.54 8.69
N ARG A 38 -0.82 0.77 9.99
CA ARG A 38 -2.18 0.62 10.56
C ARG A 38 -3.19 1.59 9.94
N ILE A 39 -2.79 2.83 9.70
CA ILE A 39 -3.65 3.83 9.07
C ILE A 39 -3.97 3.38 7.63
N VAL A 40 -2.96 2.94 6.89
CA VAL A 40 -3.11 2.44 5.52
C VAL A 40 -4.04 1.22 5.49
N ASP A 41 -3.90 0.29 6.42
CA ASP A 41 -4.76 -0.90 6.51
C ASP A 41 -6.25 -0.58 6.72
N THR A 42 -6.56 0.63 7.21
CA THR A 42 -7.94 1.10 7.41
C THR A 42 -8.55 1.68 6.13
N LEU A 43 -7.73 2.11 5.17
CA LEU A 43 -8.19 2.76 3.93
C LEU A 43 -9.21 1.94 3.12
N PRO A 44 -9.07 0.61 2.94
CA PRO A 44 -10.04 -0.18 2.19
C PRO A 44 -11.45 -0.06 2.76
N SER A 45 -11.60 -0.11 4.08
CA SER A 45 -12.90 0.01 4.73
C SER A 45 -13.50 1.41 4.59
N VAL A 46 -12.66 2.45 4.65
CA VAL A 46 -13.12 3.84 4.52
C VAL A 46 -13.56 4.14 3.08
N LEU A 47 -12.83 3.63 2.10
CA LEU A 47 -13.08 3.90 0.70
C LEU A 47 -14.16 3.01 0.08
N ALA A 48 -14.49 1.86 0.70
CA ALA A 48 -15.44 0.88 0.17
C ALA A 48 -16.74 1.53 -0.31
N LYS A 49 -17.40 2.31 0.54
CA LYS A 49 -18.68 2.96 0.20
C LYS A 49 -18.54 3.95 -0.97
N VAL A 50 -17.48 4.75 -0.99
CA VAL A 50 -17.23 5.74 -2.04
C VAL A 50 -16.98 5.05 -3.39
N ILE A 51 -16.25 3.93 -3.37
CA ILE A 51 -15.98 3.12 -4.56
C ILE A 51 -17.27 2.50 -5.07
N ASP A 52 -18.14 2.02 -4.18
CA ASP A 52 -19.42 1.39 -4.54
C ASP A 52 -20.37 2.39 -5.21
N GLU A 53 -20.56 3.56 -4.58
CA GLU A 53 -21.38 4.65 -5.14
C GLU A 53 -20.83 5.13 -6.50
N SER A 54 -19.51 5.35 -6.59
CA SER A 54 -18.89 5.79 -7.84
C SER A 54 -18.95 4.71 -8.94
N ALA A 55 -18.88 3.43 -8.57
CA ALA A 55 -18.99 2.34 -9.53
C ALA A 55 -20.39 2.21 -10.12
N ALA A 56 -21.43 2.37 -9.28
CA ALA A 56 -22.82 2.39 -9.73
C ALA A 56 -23.07 3.56 -10.69
N GLU A 57 -22.62 4.77 -10.36
CA GLU A 57 -22.75 5.94 -11.22
C GLU A 57 -22.05 5.76 -12.58
N LEU A 58 -20.84 5.18 -12.57
CA LEU A 58 -20.09 4.89 -13.80
C LEU A 58 -20.77 3.79 -14.63
N PHE A 59 -21.40 2.82 -13.99
CA PHE A 59 -22.13 1.75 -14.67
C PHE A 59 -23.37 2.30 -15.38
N GLU A 60 -24.12 3.21 -14.75
CA GLU A 60 -25.27 3.88 -15.39
C GLU A 60 -24.84 4.73 -16.61
N GLN A 61 -23.70 5.40 -16.50
CA GLN A 61 -23.11 6.22 -17.56
C GLN A 61 -22.38 5.40 -18.65
N MET A 62 -22.42 4.06 -18.58
CA MET A 62 -21.72 3.19 -19.52
C MET A 62 -22.27 3.37 -20.95
N PRO A 63 -21.40 3.57 -21.96
CA PRO A 63 -21.81 3.69 -23.35
C PRO A 63 -22.55 2.46 -23.86
N GLU A 64 -23.54 2.65 -24.73
CA GLU A 64 -24.34 1.57 -25.34
C GLU A 64 -23.46 0.49 -26.01
N CYS A 65 -22.35 0.88 -26.63
CA CYS A 65 -21.42 -0.05 -27.28
C CYS A 65 -20.71 -1.02 -26.32
N MET A 66 -20.74 -0.73 -25.01
CA MET A 66 -20.13 -1.55 -23.95
C MET A 66 -21.17 -2.29 -23.10
N ARG A 67 -22.46 -2.04 -23.30
CA ARG A 67 -23.56 -2.70 -22.58
C ARG A 67 -23.86 -4.11 -23.10
N GLY A 68 -23.44 -4.40 -24.33
CA GLY A 68 -23.60 -5.70 -24.95
C GLY A 68 -22.50 -6.68 -24.54
N GLU A 69 -22.73 -7.94 -24.90
CA GLU A 69 -21.72 -8.98 -24.83
C GLU A 69 -20.54 -8.64 -25.77
N ASP A 70 -19.31 -8.73 -25.25
CA ASP A 70 -18.12 -8.52 -26.07
C ASP A 70 -18.06 -9.59 -27.17
N PRO A 71 -17.89 -9.22 -28.46
CA PRO A 71 -17.93 -10.15 -29.57
C PRO A 71 -16.75 -11.14 -29.62
N VAL A 72 -15.69 -10.90 -28.83
CA VAL A 72 -14.48 -11.72 -28.77
C VAL A 72 -14.43 -12.51 -27.47
N THR A 73 -14.62 -11.86 -26.33
CA THR A 73 -14.51 -12.52 -25.02
C THR A 73 -15.83 -13.11 -24.54
N HIS A 74 -16.97 -12.72 -25.14
CA HIS A 74 -18.30 -13.10 -24.69
C HIS A 74 -18.62 -12.67 -23.25
N ASP A 75 -17.83 -11.73 -22.70
CA ASP A 75 -18.05 -11.18 -21.37
C ASP A 75 -19.05 -10.03 -21.41
N ILE A 76 -19.89 -9.96 -20.38
CA ILE A 76 -20.81 -8.85 -20.15
C ILE A 76 -20.26 -8.05 -18.97
N ILE A 77 -20.07 -6.75 -19.16
CA ILE A 77 -19.62 -5.86 -18.09
C ILE A 77 -20.72 -5.74 -17.04
N THR A 78 -20.43 -6.21 -15.84
CA THR A 78 -21.32 -6.07 -14.68
C THR A 78 -20.86 -4.91 -13.77
N GLU A 79 -21.77 -4.41 -12.93
CA GLU A 79 -21.46 -3.40 -11.92
C GLU A 79 -20.30 -3.86 -10.99
N GLU A 80 -20.27 -5.15 -10.63
CA GLU A 80 -19.19 -5.71 -9.82
C GLU A 80 -17.83 -5.66 -10.55
N GLN A 81 -17.82 -5.89 -11.87
CA GLN A 81 -16.60 -5.75 -12.67
C GLN A 81 -16.14 -4.29 -12.72
N VAL A 82 -17.06 -3.34 -12.90
CA VAL A 82 -16.75 -1.90 -12.85
C VAL A 82 -16.16 -1.52 -11.51
N ARG A 83 -16.75 -1.99 -10.39
CA ARG A 83 -16.22 -1.81 -9.04
C ARG A 83 -14.80 -2.35 -8.90
N ARG A 84 -14.55 -3.59 -9.33
CA ARG A 84 -13.21 -4.22 -9.26
C ARG A 84 -12.18 -3.46 -10.09
N MET A 85 -12.55 -3.01 -11.29
CA MET A 85 -11.70 -2.19 -12.16
C MET A 85 -11.39 -0.82 -11.54
N LEU A 86 -12.39 -0.17 -10.94
CA LEU A 86 -12.24 1.10 -10.25
C LEU A 86 -11.33 0.97 -9.02
N ALA A 87 -11.57 -0.04 -8.17
CA ALA A 87 -10.75 -0.37 -7.02
C ALA A 87 -9.29 -0.64 -7.41
N GLY A 88 -9.06 -1.38 -8.50
CA GLY A 88 -7.72 -1.61 -9.04
C GLY A 88 -7.03 -0.31 -9.51
N LYS A 89 -7.76 0.56 -10.23
CA LYS A 89 -7.25 1.87 -10.66
C LYS A 89 -6.89 2.79 -9.49
N ILE A 90 -7.65 2.75 -8.40
CA ILE A 90 -7.36 3.53 -7.18
C ILE A 90 -6.15 2.92 -6.45
N SER A 91 -6.13 1.60 -6.27
CA SER A 91 -5.02 0.91 -5.59
C SER A 91 -3.68 1.14 -6.28
N ASN A 92 -3.65 1.16 -7.61
CA ASN A 92 -2.46 1.48 -8.39
C ASN A 92 -2.00 2.93 -8.19
N ARG A 93 -2.93 3.90 -8.05
CA ARG A 93 -2.58 5.29 -7.72
C ARG A 93 -2.04 5.46 -6.31
N LEU A 94 -2.48 4.59 -5.38
CA LEU A 94 -1.97 4.54 -4.01
C LEU A 94 -0.66 3.76 -3.86
N GLY A 95 -0.21 3.05 -4.91
CA GLY A 95 1.02 2.24 -4.86
C GLY A 95 0.90 0.91 -4.11
N HIS A 96 -0.31 0.46 -3.77
CA HIS A 96 -0.53 -0.76 -2.95
C HIS A 96 -0.90 -2.01 -3.75
N GLY A 97 -0.92 -1.93 -5.09
CA GLY A 97 -1.20 -3.08 -5.98
C GLY A 97 -2.68 -3.48 -6.02
N MET A 98 -3.04 -4.32 -6.99
CA MET A 98 -4.45 -4.52 -7.37
C MET A 98 -5.33 -5.16 -6.28
N SER A 99 -4.75 -5.92 -5.35
CA SER A 99 -5.47 -6.61 -4.26
C SER A 99 -5.81 -5.73 -3.06
N PHE A 100 -5.26 -4.51 -2.97
CA PHE A 100 -5.36 -3.68 -1.77
C PHE A 100 -6.79 -3.25 -1.44
N LEU A 101 -7.54 -2.79 -2.44
CA LEU A 101 -8.94 -2.35 -2.30
C LEU A 101 -9.96 -3.40 -2.77
N GLN A 102 -9.53 -4.64 -3.07
CA GLN A 102 -10.40 -5.73 -3.51
C GLN A 102 -10.83 -6.66 -2.34
N LYS A 103 -10.72 -6.18 -1.10
CA LYS A 103 -11.07 -6.94 0.11
C LYS A 103 -12.57 -7.02 0.34
#